data_AF-A0A2P4YJ58-F1
#
_entry.id   AF-A0A2P4YJ58-F1
#
_cell.length_a   1.000
_cell.length_b   1.000
_cell.length_c   1.000
_cell.angle_alpha   90.00
_cell.angle_beta   90.00
_cell.angle_gamma   90.00
#
_symmetry.space_group_name_H-M   'P 1'
#
loop_
_entity.id
_entity.type
_entity.pdbx_description
1 polymer ?
#
loop_
_entity_poly.entity_id
_entity_poly.type
_entity_poly.pdbx_seq_one_letter_code
_entity_poly.pdbx_strand_id
1 'polypeptide(L)'
;MRYLRAKGIRKALRQFHFLCGIKPPYKVLLDGNFIAMCMQMKVDVHERVPKYLQVKPHECEFYVPRAALEELKMLGEATKEAYELAKSFKVAETHNQPQNEAV
;
A
#
# COMPACT_ATOMS: atom_id res chain seq x y z
N MET A 1 -10.93 13.86 -17.89
CA MET A 1 -11.31 14.92 -16.93
C MET A 1 -11.13 14.46 -15.49
N ARG A 2 -10.17 15.07 -14.75
CA ARG A 2 -9.85 14.77 -13.34
C ARG A 2 -11.07 14.77 -12.41
N TYR A 3 -12.04 15.66 -12.65
CA TYR A 3 -13.28 15.78 -11.89
C TYR A 3 -14.19 14.54 -12.00
N LEU A 4 -14.38 14.01 -13.21
CA LEU A 4 -15.21 12.82 -13.43
C LEU A 4 -14.63 11.59 -12.71
N ARG A 5 -13.29 11.47 -12.69
CA ARG A 5 -12.60 10.41 -11.95
C ARG A 5 -12.84 10.52 -10.44
N ALA A 6 -12.68 11.72 -9.87
CA ALA A 6 -12.95 11.95 -8.44
C ALA A 6 -14.42 11.67 -8.05
N LYS A 7 -15.38 12.03 -8.92
CA LYS A 7 -16.80 11.69 -8.73
C LYS A 7 -17.03 10.18 -8.72
N GLY A 8 -16.42 9.45 -9.68
CA GLY A 8 -16.49 8.00 -9.75
C GLY A 8 -15.92 7.31 -8.51
N ILE A 9 -14.75 7.75 -8.05
CA ILE A 9 -14.10 7.22 -6.84
C ILE A 9 -14.99 7.42 -5.60
N ARG A 10 -15.60 8.61 -5.41
CA ARG A 10 -16.51 8.83 -4.27
C ARG A 10 -17.70 7.88 -4.28
N LYS A 11 -18.26 7.59 -5.46
CA LYS A 11 -19.35 6.64 -5.60
C LYS A 11 -18.90 5.23 -5.20
N ALA A 12 -17.74 4.79 -5.68
CA ALA A 12 -17.18 3.48 -5.36
C ALA A 12 -16.86 3.34 -3.86
N LEU A 13 -16.17 4.32 -3.26
CA LEU A 13 -15.88 4.31 -1.81
C LEU A 13 -17.15 4.25 -0.97
N ARG A 14 -18.20 4.98 -1.36
CA ARG A 14 -19.51 4.91 -0.71
C ARG A 14 -20.14 3.52 -0.82
N GLN A 15 -19.99 2.84 -1.95
CA GLN A 15 -20.47 1.46 -2.12
C GLN A 15 -19.73 0.50 -1.19
N PHE A 16 -18.40 0.56 -1.12
CA PHE A 16 -17.62 -0.26 -0.17
C PHE A 16 -17.97 0.04 1.28
N HIS A 17 -18.27 1.29 1.61
CA HIS A 17 -18.74 1.65 2.95
C HIS A 17 -20.06 0.97 3.30
N PHE A 18 -21.08 1.08 2.44
CA PHE A 18 -22.40 0.52 2.72
C PHE A 18 -22.44 -1.01 2.64
N LEU A 19 -21.71 -1.61 1.71
CA LEU A 19 -21.76 -3.06 1.47
C LEU A 19 -20.79 -3.84 2.35
N CYS A 20 -19.61 -3.29 2.62
CA CYS A 20 -18.52 -4.00 3.31
C CYS A 20 -18.14 -3.36 4.65
N GLY A 21 -18.76 -2.24 5.04
CA GLY A 21 -18.40 -1.51 6.25
C GLY A 21 -17.04 -0.82 6.19
N ILE A 22 -16.37 -0.81 5.04
CA ILE A 22 -15.02 -0.26 4.88
C ILE A 22 -15.10 1.27 4.93
N LYS A 23 -14.47 1.86 5.94
CA LYS A 23 -14.43 3.30 6.16
C LYS A 23 -13.04 3.74 6.61
N PRO A 24 -12.71 5.04 6.52
CA PRO A 24 -11.48 5.56 7.10
C PRO A 24 -11.41 5.29 8.62
N PRO A 25 -10.21 5.04 9.18
CA PRO A 25 -8.91 4.98 8.51
C PRO A 25 -8.76 3.71 7.65
N TYR A 26 -8.36 3.88 6.39
CA TYR A 26 -8.20 2.78 5.46
C TYR A 26 -6.89 2.03 5.72
N LYS A 27 -6.95 0.70 5.72
CA LYS A 27 -5.77 -0.16 5.71
C LYS A 27 -5.48 -0.55 4.27
N VAL A 28 -4.39 -0.05 3.71
CA VAL A 28 -3.99 -0.26 2.32
C VAL A 28 -2.83 -1.24 2.28
N LEU A 29 -3.04 -2.39 1.63
CA LEU A 29 -2.00 -3.35 1.36
C LEU A 29 -1.27 -2.97 0.07
N LEU A 30 0.06 -2.85 0.13
CA LEU A 30 0.93 -2.52 -0.99
C LEU A 30 1.75 -3.75 -1.37
N ASP A 31 1.85 -4.05 -2.67
CA ASP A 31 2.74 -5.09 -3.17
C ASP A 31 4.12 -4.51 -3.57
N GLY A 32 5.07 -5.39 -3.85
CA GLY A 32 6.42 -4.97 -4.25
C GLY A 32 6.44 -4.22 -5.57
N ASN A 33 5.66 -4.66 -6.57
CA ASN A 33 5.63 -4.06 -7.90
C ASN A 33 5.11 -2.62 -7.88
N PHE A 34 4.07 -2.36 -7.09
CA PHE A 34 3.49 -1.05 -6.90
C PHE A 34 4.51 -0.09 -6.29
N ILE A 35 5.20 -0.52 -5.23
CA ILE A 35 6.23 0.30 -4.57
C ILE A 35 7.40 0.56 -5.53
N ALA A 36 7.88 -0.47 -6.24
CA ALA A 36 8.94 -0.33 -7.24
C ALA A 36 8.56 0.66 -8.36
N MET A 37 7.33 0.56 -8.87
CA MET A 37 6.82 1.48 -9.89
C MET A 37 6.65 2.91 -9.36
N CYS A 38 6.22 3.08 -8.10
CA CYS A 38 6.15 4.38 -7.45
C CYS A 38 7.53 5.04 -7.35
N MET A 39 8.58 4.28 -7.04
CA MET A 39 9.96 4.80 -7.04
C MET A 39 10.43 5.18 -8.44
N GLN A 40 10.23 4.29 -9.42
CA GLN A 40 10.60 4.56 -10.81
C GLN A 40 9.93 5.82 -11.36
N MET A 41 8.65 6.03 -11.03
CA MET A 41 7.85 7.18 -11.48
C MET A 41 7.97 8.41 -10.57
N LYS A 42 8.80 8.35 -9.51
CA LYS A 42 8.98 9.40 -8.49
C LYS A 42 7.66 9.87 -7.89
N VAL A 43 6.79 8.92 -7.57
CA VAL A 43 5.48 9.15 -6.95
C VAL A 43 5.56 8.82 -5.46
N ASP A 44 5.34 9.83 -4.61
CA ASP A 44 5.21 9.62 -3.18
C ASP A 44 3.87 8.93 -2.85
N VAL A 45 3.97 7.74 -2.25
CA VAL A 45 2.83 6.91 -1.84
C VAL A 45 2.03 7.58 -0.72
N HIS A 46 2.70 8.23 0.24
CA HIS A 46 2.07 8.89 1.39
C HIS A 46 1.24 10.11 0.96
N GLU A 47 1.59 10.74 -0.15
CA GLU A 47 0.83 11.86 -0.69
C GLU A 47 -0.24 11.39 -1.68
N ARG A 48 0.13 10.49 -2.60
CA ARG A 48 -0.70 10.14 -3.75
C ARG A 48 -1.89 9.26 -3.38
N VAL A 49 -1.68 8.26 -2.51
CA VAL A 49 -2.75 7.31 -2.16
C VAL A 49 -3.85 7.98 -1.33
N PRO A 50 -3.57 8.79 -0.29
CA PRO A 50 -4.63 9.48 0.45
C PRO A 50 -5.41 10.46 -0.43
N LYS A 51 -4.72 11.20 -1.32
CA LYS A 51 -5.39 12.07 -2.31
C LYS A 51 -6.30 11.27 -3.25
N TYR A 52 -5.88 10.07 -3.66
CA TYR A 52 -6.71 9.19 -4.49
C TYR A 52 -7.95 8.70 -3.75
N LEU A 53 -7.77 8.27 -2.50
CA LEU A 53 -8.84 7.81 -1.61
C LEU A 53 -9.70 8.96 -1.02
N GLN A 54 -9.34 10.21 -1.31
CA GLN A 54 -10.05 11.42 -0.87
C GLN A 54 -10.15 11.54 0.65
N VAL A 55 -9.09 11.17 1.34
CA VAL A 55 -8.94 11.22 2.79
C VAL A 55 -7.69 11.99 3.18
N LYS A 56 -7.59 12.35 4.47
CA LYS A 56 -6.36 12.98 4.99
C LYS A 56 -5.25 11.92 5.12
N PRO A 57 -3.96 12.33 5.08
CA PRO A 57 -2.85 11.37 5.17
C PRO A 57 -2.87 10.46 6.42
N HIS A 58 -3.34 10.97 7.57
CA HIS A 58 -3.45 10.19 8.81
C HIS A 58 -4.61 9.18 8.82
N GLU A 59 -5.50 9.22 7.84
CA GLU A 59 -6.62 8.29 7.68
C GLU A 59 -6.26 7.13 6.72
N CYS A 60 -4.98 6.96 6.42
CA CYS A 60 -4.46 5.91 5.55
C CYS A 60 -3.27 5.22 6.23
N GLU A 61 -3.42 3.94 6.52
CA GLU A 61 -2.36 3.10 7.05
C GLU A 61 -1.86 2.15 5.96
N PHE A 62 -0.56 2.15 5.72
CA PHE A 62 0.07 1.30 4.72
C PHE A 62 0.62 0.03 5.35
N TYR A 63 0.33 -1.08 4.69
CA TYR A 63 0.79 -2.40 5.05
C TYR A 63 1.53 -3.04 3.87
N VAL A 64 2.58 -3.79 4.14
CA VAL A 64 3.30 -4.59 3.13
C VAL A 64 3.36 -6.04 3.60
N PRO A 65 2.99 -7.02 2.76
CA PRO A 65 3.19 -8.43 3.08
C PRO A 65 4.68 -8.75 3.25
N ARG A 66 5.01 -9.66 4.19
CA ARG A 66 6.40 -10.12 4.34
C ARG A 66 6.98 -10.69 3.03
N ALA A 67 6.16 -11.44 2.28
CA ALA A 67 6.57 -11.99 0.98
C ALA A 67 7.01 -10.89 0.00
N ALA A 68 6.30 -9.76 -0.05
CA ALA A 68 6.67 -8.63 -0.92
C ALA A 68 8.00 -7.98 -0.50
N LEU A 69 8.31 -7.92 0.80
CA LEU A 69 9.61 -7.45 1.28
C LEU A 69 10.74 -8.41 0.88
N GLU A 70 10.50 -9.72 0.95
CA GLU A 70 11.47 -10.74 0.56
C GLU A 70 11.72 -10.73 -0.94
N GLU A 71 10.68 -10.60 -1.76
CA GLU A 71 10.78 -10.45 -3.22
C GLU A 71 11.61 -9.22 -3.59
N LEU A 72 11.32 -8.05 -3.00
CA LEU A 72 12.08 -6.82 -3.24
C LEU A 72 13.54 -6.93 -2.80
N LYS A 73 13.81 -7.70 -1.74
CA LYS A 73 15.17 -7.99 -1.26
C LYS A 73 15.92 -8.90 -2.23
N MET A 74 15.25 -9.93 -2.76
CA MET A 74 15.84 -10.89 -3.71
C MET A 74 16.18 -10.25 -5.06
N LEU A 75 15.36 -9.31 -5.54
CA LEU A 75 15.60 -8.56 -6.76
C LEU A 75 16.84 -7.64 -6.69
N GLY A 76 17.34 -7.38 -5.48
CA GLY A 76 18.66 -6.80 -5.25
C GLY A 76 18.76 -5.31 -5.59
N GLU A 77 19.84 -4.93 -6.28
CA GLU A 77 20.24 -3.52 -6.43
C GLU A 77 19.24 -2.67 -7.22
N ALA A 78 18.53 -3.27 -8.18
CA ALA A 78 17.51 -2.59 -8.98
C ALA A 78 16.29 -2.11 -8.16
N THR A 79 16.00 -2.77 -7.04
CA THR A 79 14.82 -2.52 -6.18
C THR A 79 15.20 -2.06 -4.78
N LYS A 80 16.46 -1.70 -4.55
CA LYS A 80 16.96 -1.33 -3.23
C LYS A 80 16.20 -0.15 -2.61
N GLU A 81 15.93 0.89 -3.38
CA GLU A 81 15.15 2.05 -2.92
C GLU A 81 13.70 1.66 -2.58
N ALA A 82 13.11 0.79 -3.40
CA ALA A 82 11.76 0.27 -3.15
C ALA A 82 11.71 -0.59 -1.89
N TYR A 83 12.75 -1.39 -1.62
CA TYR A 83 12.89 -2.17 -0.40
C TYR A 83 12.99 -1.28 0.85
N GLU A 84 13.82 -0.23 0.82
CA GLU A 84 13.95 0.71 1.94
C GLU A 84 12.63 1.43 2.23
N LEU A 85 11.90 1.87 1.19
CA LEU A 85 10.57 2.44 1.37
C LEU A 85 9.59 1.40 1.94
N ALA A 86 9.56 0.19 1.39
CA ALA A 86 8.65 -0.86 1.82
C ALA A 86 8.85 -1.22 3.30
N LYS A 87 10.09 -1.19 3.79
CA LYS A 87 10.46 -1.44 5.19
C LYS A 87 9.93 -0.38 6.16
N SER A 88 9.64 0.83 5.69
CA SER A 88 9.05 1.89 6.51
C SER A 88 7.56 1.67 6.84
N PHE A 89 6.88 0.80 6.08
CA PHE A 89 5.47 0.48 6.28
C PHE A 89 5.26 -0.65 7.30
N LYS A 90 4.02 -0.82 7.78
CA LYS A 90 3.68 -1.91 8.71
C LYS A 90 3.72 -3.26 7.98
N VAL A 91 4.31 -4.28 8.59
CA VAL A 91 4.30 -5.62 8.00
C VAL A 91 2.95 -6.28 8.27
N ALA A 92 2.28 -6.76 7.22
CA ALA A 92 1.13 -7.63 7.35
C ALA A 92 1.61 -9.08 7.49
N GLU A 93 1.43 -9.65 8.69
CA GLU A 93 1.74 -11.06 8.93
C GLU A 93 0.67 -11.97 8.33
N THR A 94 1.10 -13.07 7.71
CA THR A 94 0.19 -14.09 7.20
C THR A 94 0.06 -15.23 8.21
N HIS A 95 -1.14 -15.79 8.33
CA HIS A 95 -1.47 -16.84 9.30
C HIS A 95 -0.76 -18.20 9.09
N ASN A 96 0.05 -18.36 8.03
CA ASN A 96 0.67 -19.64 7.63
C ASN A 96 2.18 -19.52 7.34
N GLN A 97 2.91 -18.68 8.07
CA GLN A 97 4.38 -18.71 7.98
C GLN A 97 4.94 -19.81 8.88
N PRO A 98 5.83 -20.69 8.39
CA PRO A 98 6.64 -21.50 9.29
C PRO A 98 7.42 -20.54 10.18
N GLN A 99 7.24 -20.67 11.49
CA GLN A 99 8.04 -19.97 12.48
C GLN A 99 9.47 -20.44 12.32
N ASN A 100 10.28 -19.74 11.54
CA ASN A 100 11.73 -19.88 11.69
C ASN A 100 12.09 -19.18 13.00
N GLU A 101 12.11 -19.97 14.07
CA GLU A 101 12.78 -19.67 15.32
C GLU A 101 14.20 -19.20 15.01
N ALA A 102 14.47 -17.91 15.24
CA ALA A 102 15.83 -17.40 15.24
C ALA A 102 16.44 -17.75 16.60
N VAL A 103 17.28 -18.79 16.61
CA VAL A 103 18.36 -19.01 17.58
C VAL A 103 19.59 -18.24 17.10
#